data_AF-A0A5A7UUN3-F1
#
_entry.id   AF-A0A5A7UUN3-F1
#
_cell.length_a   1.000
_cell.length_b   1.000
_cell.length_c   1.000
_cell.angle_alpha   90.00
_cell.angle_beta   90.00
_cell.angle_gamma   90.00
#
_symmetry.space_group_name_H-M   'P 1'
#
loop_
_entity.id
_entity.type
_entity.pdbx_description
1 polymer ?
#
loop_
_entity_poly.entity_id
_entity_poly.type
_entity_poly.pdbx_seq_one_letter_code
_entity_poly.pdbx_strand_id
1 'polypeptide(L)'
;MGWIADTLDSIGSIKLRQLLSQAVSLGLIVTSALIIWKALMCITGSESPVVVVLSGSMEPGFKRGDILFLHMSKDPIRTGEIVVFHIDGREIPIVHRVIKVHERQDSGEVDVLTKGDNNYGDDRLLYAQGQQWLQRHHIMGRAVG
;
A
#
# COMPACT_ATOMS: atom_id res chain seq x y z
N MET A 1 8.24 -14.75 -61.60
CA MET A 1 7.14 -14.53 -60.64
C MET A 1 7.52 -14.81 -59.17
N GLY A 2 8.67 -15.42 -58.84
CA GLY A 2 9.05 -15.70 -57.43
C GLY A 2 9.62 -14.51 -56.64
N TRP A 3 10.36 -13.60 -57.28
CA TRP A 3 11.10 -12.54 -56.58
C TRP A 3 10.22 -11.56 -55.79
N ILE A 4 9.00 -11.28 -56.27
CA ILE A 4 8.06 -10.37 -55.59
C ILE A 4 7.46 -11.06 -54.35
N ALA A 5 7.13 -12.35 -54.44
CA ALA A 5 6.61 -13.12 -53.30
C ALA A 5 7.65 -13.21 -52.18
N ASP A 6 8.90 -13.54 -52.53
CA ASP A 6 10.01 -13.63 -51.56
C ASP A 6 10.28 -12.30 -50.86
N THR A 7 10.19 -11.17 -51.59
CA THR A 7 10.34 -9.84 -50.98
C THR A 7 9.17 -9.46 -50.06
N LEU A 8 7.94 -9.85 -50.39
CA LEU A 8 6.76 -9.56 -49.56
C LEU A 8 6.81 -10.36 -48.25
N ASP A 9 7.20 -11.64 -48.31
CA ASP A 9 7.38 -12.50 -47.13
C ASP A 9 8.56 -12.02 -46.25
N SER A 10 9.65 -11.54 -46.87
CA SER A 10 10.77 -10.94 -46.16
C SER A 10 10.36 -9.66 -45.41
N ILE A 11 9.60 -8.77 -46.05
CA ILE A 11 9.10 -7.54 -45.41
C ILE A 11 8.11 -7.85 -44.28
N GLY A 12 7.22 -8.83 -44.47
CA GLY A 12 6.29 -9.30 -43.44
C GLY A 12 7.01 -9.88 -42.22
N SER A 13 8.03 -10.71 -42.43
CA SER A 13 8.82 -11.31 -41.34
C SER A 13 9.68 -10.30 -40.58
N ILE A 14 10.23 -9.27 -41.24
CA ILE A 14 10.97 -8.19 -40.57
C ILE A 14 10.03 -7.36 -39.69
N LYS A 15 8.84 -6.99 -40.21
CA LYS A 15 7.82 -6.28 -39.43
C LYS A 15 7.33 -7.11 -38.24
N LEU A 16 7.13 -8.42 -38.42
CA LEU A 16 6.75 -9.33 -37.34
C LEU A 16 7.83 -9.41 -36.25
N ARG A 17 9.11 -9.56 -36.64
CA ARG A 17 10.24 -9.56 -35.69
C ARG A 17 10.34 -8.23 -34.93
N GLN A 18 10.13 -7.11 -35.60
CA GLN A 18 10.12 -5.79 -34.97
C GLN A 18 8.96 -5.64 -33.97
N LEU A 19 7.75 -6.05 -34.35
CA LEU A 19 6.59 -6.05 -33.45
C LEU A 19 6.81 -6.97 -32.24
N LEU A 20 7.34 -8.17 -32.45
CA LEU A 20 7.68 -9.10 -31.37
C LEU A 20 8.74 -8.50 -30.44
N SER A 21 9.80 -7.88 -30.98
CA SER A 21 10.83 -7.22 -30.18
C SER A 21 10.26 -6.05 -29.37
N GLN A 22 9.34 -5.26 -29.95
CA GLN A 22 8.66 -4.17 -29.24
C GLN A 22 7.76 -4.71 -28.14
N ALA A 23 7.03 -5.81 -28.39
CA ALA A 23 6.21 -6.48 -27.39
C ALA A 23 7.06 -7.03 -26.23
N VAL A 24 8.22 -7.62 -26.53
CA VAL A 24 9.17 -8.08 -25.51
C VAL A 24 9.70 -6.90 -24.69
N SER A 25 10.13 -5.81 -25.33
CA SER A 25 10.60 -4.62 -24.61
C SER A 25 9.51 -4.03 -23.70
N LEU A 26 8.27 -3.94 -24.19
CA LEU A 26 7.14 -3.51 -23.38
C LEU A 26 6.89 -4.47 -22.22
N GLY A 27 6.92 -5.78 -22.47
CA GLY A 27 6.78 -6.81 -21.45
C GLY A 27 7.86 -6.70 -20.37
N LEU A 28 9.12 -6.42 -20.73
CA LEU A 28 10.22 -6.19 -19.80
C LEU A 28 10.01 -4.94 -18.93
N ILE A 29 9.50 -3.85 -19.52
CA ILE A 29 9.18 -2.63 -18.76
C ILE A 29 8.06 -2.89 -17.76
N VAL A 30 6.98 -3.54 -18.18
CA VAL A 30 5.84 -3.85 -17.28
C VAL A 30 6.25 -4.82 -16.18
N THR A 31 6.96 -5.90 -16.51
CA THR A 31 7.41 -6.89 -15.52
C THR A 31 8.41 -6.31 -14.53
N SER A 32 9.37 -5.49 -14.98
CA SER A 32 10.30 -4.81 -14.06
C SER A 32 9.58 -3.87 -13.10
N ALA A 33 8.58 -3.10 -13.56
CA ALA A 33 7.76 -2.27 -12.69
C ALA A 33 7.01 -3.10 -11.62
N LEU A 34 6.42 -4.22 -12.02
CA LEU A 34 5.74 -5.14 -11.09
C LEU A 34 6.71 -5.79 -10.09
N ILE A 35 7.92 -6.15 -10.52
CA ILE A 35 8.97 -6.70 -9.64
C ILE A 35 9.40 -5.66 -8.62
N ILE A 36 9.61 -4.40 -9.03
CA ILE A 36 9.96 -3.31 -8.11
C ILE A 36 8.87 -3.14 -7.05
N TRP A 37 7.61 -3.11 -7.46
CA TRP A 37 6.47 -2.98 -6.53
C TRP A 37 6.39 -4.16 -5.54
N LYS A 38 6.55 -5.40 -6.02
CA LYS A 38 6.57 -6.59 -5.15
C LYS A 38 7.79 -6.64 -4.24
N ALA A 39 8.96 -6.23 -4.72
CA ALA A 39 10.16 -6.11 -3.90
C ALA A 39 9.95 -5.10 -2.76
N LEU A 40 9.32 -3.95 -3.04
CA LEU A 40 8.96 -2.97 -2.02
C LEU A 40 8.04 -3.57 -0.95
N MET A 41 6.99 -4.31 -1.33
CA MET A 41 6.12 -4.99 -0.35
C MET A 41 6.91 -5.96 0.54
N CYS A 42 7.82 -6.74 -0.04
CA CYS A 42 8.62 -7.70 0.72
C CYS A 42 9.60 -7.00 1.69
N ILE A 43 10.21 -5.89 1.27
CA ILE A 43 11.16 -5.13 2.10
C ILE A 43 10.43 -4.41 3.22
N THR A 44 9.31 -3.77 2.92
CA THR A 44 8.59 -2.99 3.93
C THR A 44 7.71 -3.85 4.83
N GLY A 45 7.37 -5.08 4.43
CA GLY A 45 6.42 -5.92 5.12
C GLY A 45 4.99 -5.38 5.09
N SER A 46 4.71 -4.39 4.24
CA SER A 46 3.40 -3.77 4.08
C SER A 46 2.80 -4.14 2.72
N GLU A 47 1.51 -4.45 2.70
CA GLU A 47 0.77 -4.72 1.46
C GLU A 47 0.67 -3.49 0.56
N SER A 48 0.75 -2.29 1.17
CA SER A 48 0.73 -1.02 0.47
C SER A 48 1.88 -0.12 0.98
N PRO A 49 3.10 -0.27 0.43
CA PRO A 49 4.27 0.47 0.89
C PRO A 49 4.18 1.99 0.71
N VAL A 50 3.25 2.47 -0.12
CA VAL A 50 3.06 3.88 -0.42
C VAL A 50 1.57 4.19 -0.43
N VAL A 51 1.14 5.15 0.38
CA VAL A 51 -0.24 5.63 0.44
C VAL A 51 -0.30 7.15 0.40
N VAL A 52 -1.47 7.70 0.10
CA VAL A 52 -1.71 9.15 0.07
C VAL A 52 -2.75 9.55 1.11
N VAL A 53 -2.53 10.69 1.75
CA VAL A 53 -3.48 11.26 2.72
C VAL A 53 -4.68 11.85 1.99
N LEU A 54 -5.87 11.34 2.29
CA LEU A 54 -7.11 11.70 1.59
C LEU A 54 -7.90 12.84 2.28
N SER A 55 -7.68 13.06 3.58
CA SER A 55 -8.46 13.99 4.41
C SER A 55 -7.55 14.90 5.27
N GLY A 56 -8.15 15.91 5.90
CA GLY A 56 -7.47 16.82 6.85
C GLY A 56 -7.54 16.36 8.32
N SER A 57 -7.87 15.09 8.60
CA SER A 57 -7.98 14.59 9.98
C SER A 57 -6.63 14.48 10.70
N MET A 58 -5.53 14.48 9.94
CA MET A 58 -4.16 14.42 10.45
C MET A 58 -3.45 15.79 10.50
N GLU A 59 -4.17 16.88 10.27
CA GLU A 59 -3.57 18.22 10.40
C GLU A 59 -3.26 18.55 11.87
N PRO A 60 -2.17 19.30 12.15
CA PRO A 60 -1.22 19.89 11.20
C PRO A 60 -0.08 18.94 10.75
N GLY A 61 -0.03 17.70 11.25
CA GLY A 61 1.06 16.76 10.98
C GLY A 61 1.16 16.32 9.53
N PHE A 62 0.02 15.97 8.93
CA PHE A 62 -0.09 15.66 7.50
C PHE A 62 -1.25 16.40 6.87
N LYS A 63 -1.02 16.84 5.63
CA LYS A 63 -2.00 17.52 4.80
C LYS A 63 -2.52 16.58 3.73
N ARG A 64 -3.72 16.88 3.23
CA ARG A 64 -4.29 16.18 2.08
C ARG A 64 -3.32 16.25 0.89
N GLY A 65 -3.04 15.09 0.29
CA GLY A 65 -2.09 14.95 -0.81
C GLY A 65 -0.68 14.54 -0.40
N ASP A 66 -0.37 14.53 0.90
CA ASP A 66 0.92 14.02 1.39
C ASP A 66 1.05 12.52 1.09
N ILE A 67 2.25 12.12 0.68
CA ILE A 67 2.59 10.72 0.39
C ILE A 67 3.28 10.14 1.60
N LEU A 68 2.76 9.03 2.12
CA LEU A 68 3.30 8.30 3.25
C LEU A 68 3.94 7.00 2.77
N PHE A 69 5.17 6.78 3.19
CA PHE A 69 5.84 5.50 3.05
C PHE A 69 5.49 4.63 4.26
N LEU A 70 5.06 3.41 4.00
CA LEU A 70 4.65 2.48 5.05
C LEU A 70 5.71 1.43 5.28
N HIS A 71 6.04 1.22 6.55
CA HIS A 71 6.92 0.15 6.98
C HIS A 71 6.30 -0.62 8.15
N MET A 72 6.31 -1.93 8.03
CA MET A 72 5.81 -2.86 9.00
C MET A 72 6.95 -3.65 9.63
N SER A 73 7.50 -3.14 10.73
CA SER A 73 8.52 -3.91 11.47
C SER A 73 7.86 -4.93 12.40
N LYS A 74 8.71 -5.82 12.94
CA LYS A 74 8.35 -6.80 13.96
C LYS A 74 8.25 -6.20 15.36
N ASP A 75 8.66 -4.94 15.53
CA ASP A 75 8.63 -4.26 16.82
C ASP A 75 7.18 -3.99 17.24
N PRO A 76 6.88 -4.02 18.55
CA PRO A 76 5.55 -3.71 19.05
C PRO A 76 5.16 -2.27 18.71
N ILE A 77 3.88 -2.08 18.36
CA ILE A 77 3.32 -0.77 18.05
C ILE A 77 3.26 0.07 19.33
N ARG A 78 3.65 1.34 19.23
CA ARG A 78 3.71 2.24 20.38
C ARG A 78 2.76 3.41 20.25
N THR A 79 2.34 3.94 21.40
CA THR A 79 1.60 5.21 21.46
C THR A 79 2.41 6.32 20.80
N GLY A 80 1.74 7.13 19.97
CA GLY A 80 2.32 8.22 19.20
C GLY A 80 2.68 7.86 17.76
N GLU A 81 2.78 6.58 17.42
CA GLU A 81 3.03 6.15 16.04
C GLU A 81 1.84 6.48 15.12
N ILE A 82 2.12 6.78 13.85
CA ILE A 82 1.11 6.99 12.82
C ILE A 82 0.92 5.67 12.08
N VAL A 83 -0.29 5.14 12.15
CA VAL A 83 -0.64 3.86 11.55
C VAL A 83 -1.65 4.05 10.43
N VAL A 84 -1.53 3.21 9.42
CA VAL A 84 -2.52 3.08 8.36
C VAL A 84 -3.22 1.76 8.53
N PHE A 85 -4.53 1.81 8.69
CA PHE A 85 -5.34 0.64 8.98
C PHE A 85 -6.57 0.56 8.09
N HIS A 86 -7.04 -0.66 7.91
CA HIS A 86 -8.27 -1.00 7.22
C HIS A 86 -9.33 -1.40 8.24
N ILE A 87 -10.59 -1.12 7.93
CA ILE A 87 -11.73 -1.55 8.73
C ILE A 87 -12.55 -2.48 7.85
N ASP A 88 -12.91 -3.64 8.38
CA ASP A 88 -13.71 -4.62 7.65
C ASP A 88 -15.00 -3.99 7.12
N GLY A 89 -15.24 -4.17 5.82
CA GLY A 89 -16.38 -3.57 5.12
C GLY A 89 -16.18 -2.13 4.64
N ARG A 90 -14.98 -1.54 4.79
CA ARG A 90 -14.64 -0.23 4.21
C ARG A 90 -13.47 -0.35 3.24
N GLU A 91 -13.66 -0.01 1.97
CA GLU A 91 -12.61 -0.11 0.96
C GLU A 91 -11.43 0.85 1.18
N ILE A 92 -11.70 2.03 1.77
CA ILE A 92 -10.72 3.10 1.90
C ILE A 92 -10.00 3.01 3.25
N PRO A 93 -8.65 2.93 3.26
CA PRO A 93 -7.89 2.89 4.49
C PRO A 93 -7.84 4.25 5.21
N ILE A 94 -7.61 4.20 6.52
CA ILE A 94 -7.56 5.37 7.39
C ILE A 94 -6.15 5.52 7.96
N VAL A 95 -5.64 6.75 7.97
CA VAL A 95 -4.34 7.12 8.54
C VAL A 95 -4.60 7.90 9.81
N HIS A 96 -4.28 7.37 11.00
CA HIS A 96 -4.42 8.09 12.26
C HIS A 96 -3.30 7.77 13.26
N ARG A 97 -3.19 8.58 14.33
CA ARG A 97 -2.20 8.40 15.38
C ARG A 97 -2.69 7.43 16.44
N VAL A 98 -1.81 6.53 16.88
CA VAL A 98 -2.05 5.66 18.04
C VAL A 98 -2.06 6.49 19.31
N ILE A 99 -3.16 6.45 20.05
CA ILE A 99 -3.30 7.14 21.35
C ILE A 99 -3.26 6.20 22.55
N LYS A 100 -3.54 4.91 22.34
CA LYS A 100 -3.45 3.90 23.39
C LYS A 100 -3.12 2.54 22.81
N VAL A 101 -2.25 1.82 23.51
CA VAL A 101 -1.87 0.44 23.22
C VAL A 101 -2.16 -0.39 24.46
N HIS A 102 -2.77 -1.54 24.27
CA HIS A 102 -2.99 -2.55 25.30
C HIS A 102 -2.38 -3.87 24.83
N GLU A 103 -1.39 -4.36 25.58
CA GLU A 103 -0.80 -5.67 25.34
C GLU A 103 -1.53 -6.69 26.21
N ARG A 104 -2.12 -7.71 25.58
CA ARG A 104 -2.74 -8.82 26.30
C ARG A 104 -1.64 -9.76 26.80
N GLN A 105 -1.54 -9.88 28.12
CA GLN A 105 -0.53 -10.71 28.78
C GLN A 105 -0.61 -12.20 28.38
N ASP A 106 -1.81 -12.66 28.01
CA ASP A 106 -2.07 -14.09 27.77
C ASP A 106 -1.74 -14.56 26.34
N SER A 107 -1.90 -13.68 25.35
CA SER A 107 -1.73 -14.01 23.92
C SER A 107 -0.60 -13.26 23.23
N GLY A 108 -0.06 -12.20 23.86
CA GLY A 108 0.86 -11.28 23.21
C GLY A 108 0.21 -10.44 22.10
N GLU A 109 -1.12 -10.47 21.99
CA GLU A 109 -1.84 -9.64 21.03
C GLU A 109 -1.86 -8.18 21.49
N VAL A 110 -1.74 -7.28 20.51
CA VAL A 110 -1.71 -5.85 20.71
C VAL A 110 -3.03 -5.25 20.22
N ASP A 111 -3.78 -4.68 21.16
CA ASP A 111 -5.00 -3.92 20.92
C ASP A 111 -4.66 -2.42 20.87
N VAL A 112 -5.04 -1.76 19.78
CA VAL A 112 -4.65 -0.38 19.47
C VAL A 112 -5.89 0.50 19.36
N LEU A 113 -5.81 1.70 19.94
CA LEU A 113 -6.79 2.75 19.75
C LEU A 113 -6.14 3.93 19.04
N THR A 114 -6.81 4.41 17.99
CA THR A 114 -6.33 5.51 17.15
C THR A 114 -7.22 6.74 17.25
N LYS A 115 -6.65 7.88 16.87
CA LYS A 115 -7.34 9.15 16.73
C LYS A 115 -6.66 10.00 15.66
N GLY A 116 -7.44 10.67 14.82
CA GLY A 116 -6.94 11.74 13.96
C GLY A 116 -6.46 12.95 14.77
N ASP A 117 -5.30 13.49 14.42
CA ASP A 117 -4.69 14.62 15.15
C ASP A 117 -5.66 15.81 15.28
N ASN A 118 -6.44 16.09 14.21
CA ASN A 118 -7.42 17.17 14.13
C ASN A 118 -8.85 16.77 14.54
N ASN A 119 -9.07 15.53 14.98
CA ASN A 119 -10.40 15.06 15.39
C ASN A 119 -10.69 15.40 16.86
N TYR A 120 -11.97 15.58 17.24
CA TYR A 120 -12.34 15.81 18.65
C TYR A 120 -12.33 14.54 19.52
N GLY A 121 -12.69 13.39 18.93
CA GLY A 121 -12.80 12.11 19.62
C GLY A 121 -11.84 11.05 19.08
N ASP A 122 -11.85 9.88 19.71
CA ASP A 122 -11.18 8.68 19.21
C ASP A 122 -11.94 8.03 18.04
N ASP A 123 -11.31 7.07 17.37
CA ASP A 123 -11.86 6.46 16.16
C ASP A 123 -12.85 5.32 16.42
N ARG A 124 -13.31 5.08 17.65
CA ARG A 124 -14.20 3.94 17.95
C ARG A 124 -15.50 3.96 17.16
N LEU A 125 -16.01 5.16 16.87
CA LEU A 125 -17.21 5.34 16.04
C LEU A 125 -16.98 5.00 14.56
N LEU A 126 -15.71 4.95 14.12
CA LEU A 126 -15.34 4.60 12.75
C LEU A 126 -15.20 3.09 12.57
N TYR A 127 -14.82 2.37 13.62
CA TYR A 127 -14.60 0.92 13.62
C TYR A 127 -15.86 0.12 13.29
N ALA A 128 -15.70 -1.19 13.02
CA ALA A 128 -16.82 -2.07 12.76
C ALA A 128 -17.77 -2.15 13.98
N GLN A 129 -19.02 -2.55 13.74
CA GLN A 129 -20.02 -2.58 14.80
C GLN A 129 -19.58 -3.50 15.96
N GLY A 130 -19.50 -2.94 17.17
CA GLY A 130 -19.05 -3.66 18.37
C GLY A 130 -17.52 -3.74 18.54
N GLN A 131 -16.74 -3.27 17.57
CA GLN A 131 -15.28 -3.21 17.67
C GLN A 131 -14.85 -1.99 18.49
N GLN A 132 -13.97 -2.21 19.48
CA GLN A 132 -13.46 -1.15 20.37
C GLN A 132 -11.96 -0.90 20.21
N TRP A 133 -11.26 -1.84 19.57
CA TRP A 133 -9.82 -1.87 19.41
C TRP A 133 -9.45 -2.41 18.02
N LEU A 134 -8.39 -1.87 17.45
CA LEU A 134 -7.76 -2.40 16.25
C LEU A 134 -6.74 -3.45 16.67
N GLN A 135 -6.82 -4.62 16.05
CA GLN A 135 -5.82 -5.66 16.19
C GLN A 135 -4.76 -5.55 15.10
N ARG A 136 -3.64 -6.24 15.29
CA ARG A 136 -2.49 -6.23 14.37
C ARG A 136 -2.84 -6.43 12.90
N HIS A 137 -3.78 -7.32 12.58
CA HIS A 137 -4.16 -7.64 11.20
C HIS A 137 -4.93 -6.51 10.49
N HIS A 138 -5.53 -5.58 11.23
CA HIS A 138 -6.17 -4.40 10.65
C HIS A 138 -5.14 -3.37 10.18
N ILE A 139 -3.92 -3.42 10.70
CA ILE A 139 -2.88 -2.42 10.46
C ILE A 139 -2.09 -2.87 9.23
N MET A 140 -2.07 -2.05 8.19
CA MET A 140 -1.32 -2.33 6.96
C MET A 140 0.13 -1.88 7.05
N GLY A 141 0.41 -0.86 7.85
CA GLY A 141 1.76 -0.35 8.04
C GLY A 141 1.81 0.86 8.94
N ARG A 142 3.03 1.25 9.31
CA ARG A 142 3.30 2.52 10.02
C ARG A 142 3.92 3.50 9.06
N ALA A 143 3.49 4.76 9.13
CA ALA A 143 4.14 5.81 8.36
C ALA A 143 5.58 6.00 8.85
N VAL A 144 6.52 5.98 7.92
CA VAL A 144 7.94 6.29 8.14
C VAL A 144 8.31 7.52 7.34
N GLY A 145 8.87 8.52 8.03
CA GLY A 145 9.18 9.84 7.46
C GLY A 145 9.38 10.87 8.55
#